data_AF-A0A4P7AJ24-F1
#
_entry.id   AF-A0A4P7AJ24-F1
#
_cell.length_a   1.000
_cell.length_b   1.000
_cell.length_c   1.000
_cell.angle_alpha   90.00
_cell.angle_beta   90.00
_cell.angle_gamma   90.00
#
_symmetry.space_group_name_H-M   'P 1'
#
loop_
_entity.id
_entity.type
_entity.pdbx_description
1 polymer ?
#
loop_
_entity_poly.entity_id
_entity_poly.type
_entity_poly.pdbx_seq_one_letter_code
_entity_poly.pdbx_strand_id
1 'polypeptide(L)'
;MDKQIKKDKKTLITKSFIACGVFLMIFLPSVTFIGIFYANPNLKIYIENFNFLKDYFGSKSTPSPISIEICMWTGLALLIISFVQIICSNLVYTKKAQKHFALNLYIISIIFLLIASSILFTISAYKYSFFYNIYSYISQMNKSNNEILNRIINFYKSSYDKNLNYQWSGDIFSWWVCLFQTIMIIIYFSMFNNNFSTQTVSQDEEESVVIKKHLGESKIGLLINKLSLNSKKNISILLIVSSLIIFITQFAYVIKLSSTSSSLYSILEWTFIAPGLLKNEAPDFYNIANNLNLSYFVIAHLPIVVSSFLLATICIFTIIYVKRIETSKLFFITQFVSMFIEIMVVIAINSYSIYQVNKLVDFWNQNNLVDYIKDHIDKLPFLNSLFINEKLTYPWLYGNQYVSQIIISVFATLVIHTVLASKMIDIVKKENNNIVNISKNPI
;
A
#
# COMPACT_ATOMS: atom_id res chain seq x y z
N MET A 1 46.47 13.21 5.08
CA MET A 1 45.08 13.71 4.97
C MET A 1 44.43 13.38 3.62
N ASP A 2 45.06 13.63 2.47
CA ASP A 2 44.46 13.39 1.14
C ASP A 2 44.14 11.93 0.78
N LYS A 3 44.96 10.96 1.22
CA LYS A 3 44.68 9.52 0.97
C LYS A 3 43.43 9.03 1.72
N GLN A 4 43.13 9.59 2.89
CA GLN A 4 41.99 9.22 3.72
C GLN A 4 40.69 9.82 3.14
N ILE A 5 40.72 11.10 2.74
CA ILE A 5 39.62 11.76 2.02
C ILE A 5 39.30 11.04 0.69
N LYS A 6 40.31 10.59 -0.05
CA LYS A 6 40.11 9.78 -1.28
C LYS A 6 39.51 8.40 -0.99
N LYS A 7 39.89 7.74 0.10
CA LYS A 7 39.36 6.44 0.53
C LYS A 7 37.88 6.56 0.98
N ASP A 8 37.53 7.63 1.68
CA ASP A 8 36.17 7.91 2.14
C ASP A 8 35.24 8.28 0.97
N LYS A 9 35.73 9.02 -0.03
CA LYS A 9 34.97 9.30 -1.26
C LYS A 9 34.71 8.04 -2.09
N LYS A 10 35.70 7.15 -2.25
CA LYS A 10 35.56 5.90 -3.02
C LYS A 10 34.57 4.92 -2.37
N THR A 11 34.58 4.83 -1.04
CA THR A 11 33.63 3.99 -0.30
C THR A 11 32.19 4.50 -0.42
N LEU A 12 31.98 5.82 -0.39
CA LEU A 12 30.64 6.41 -0.54
C LEU A 12 30.04 6.25 -1.95
N ILE A 13 30.86 6.41 -3.00
CA ILE A 13 30.45 6.16 -4.39
C ILE A 13 30.02 4.70 -4.56
N THR A 14 30.82 3.76 -4.03
CA THR A 14 30.52 2.33 -4.10
C THR A 14 29.19 2.00 -3.40
N LYS A 15 28.95 2.55 -2.20
CA LYS A 15 27.67 2.41 -1.49
C LYS A 15 26.49 2.99 -2.27
N SER A 16 26.67 4.11 -2.96
CA SER A 16 25.63 4.75 -3.77
C SER A 16 25.26 3.92 -5.00
N PHE A 17 26.24 3.31 -5.66
CA PHE A 17 25.99 2.37 -6.76
C PHE A 17 25.26 1.11 -6.28
N ILE A 18 25.64 0.56 -5.13
CA ILE A 18 24.93 -0.58 -4.52
C ILE A 18 23.48 -0.19 -4.21
N ALA A 19 23.24 1.01 -3.66
CA ALA A 19 21.89 1.51 -3.40
C ALA A 19 21.06 1.62 -4.68
N CYS A 20 21.62 2.16 -5.76
CA CYS A 20 20.93 2.20 -7.06
C CYS A 20 20.59 0.79 -7.57
N GLY A 21 21.51 -0.18 -7.43
CA GLY A 21 21.26 -1.57 -7.80
C GLY A 21 20.11 -2.21 -7.00
N VAL A 22 20.06 -1.95 -5.69
CA VAL A 22 18.96 -2.42 -4.83
C VAL A 22 17.63 -1.78 -5.24
N PHE A 23 17.60 -0.47 -5.47
CA PHE A 23 16.37 0.20 -5.92
C PHE A 23 15.95 -0.24 -7.31
N LEU A 24 16.88 -0.49 -8.22
CA LEU A 24 16.56 -1.05 -9.54
C LEU A 24 15.87 -2.42 -9.40
N MET A 25 16.34 -3.29 -8.49
CA MET A 25 15.66 -4.57 -8.23
C MET A 25 14.26 -4.36 -7.64
N ILE A 26 14.09 -3.41 -6.72
CA ILE A 26 12.77 -3.06 -6.15
C ILE A 26 11.80 -2.56 -7.24
N PHE A 27 12.30 -1.78 -8.20
CA PHE A 27 11.54 -1.23 -9.32
C PHE A 27 11.49 -2.15 -10.55
N LEU A 28 12.05 -3.36 -10.48
CA LEU A 28 12.04 -4.29 -11.61
C LEU A 28 10.62 -4.56 -12.14
N PRO A 29 9.58 -4.79 -11.30
CA PRO A 29 8.21 -4.95 -11.80
C PRO A 29 7.71 -3.73 -12.60
N SER A 30 8.05 -2.52 -12.16
CA SER A 30 7.67 -1.27 -12.82
C SER A 30 8.36 -1.11 -14.19
N VAL A 31 9.62 -1.53 -14.29
CA VAL A 31 10.36 -1.54 -15.58
C VAL A 31 9.80 -2.62 -16.50
N THR A 32 9.48 -3.81 -15.98
CA THR A 32 8.81 -4.87 -16.74
C THR A 32 7.46 -4.40 -17.28
N PHE A 33 6.69 -3.63 -16.50
CA PHE A 33 5.44 -3.03 -16.96
C PHE A 33 5.64 -2.12 -18.18
N ILE A 34 6.69 -1.30 -18.22
CA ILE A 34 7.01 -0.49 -19.43
C ILE A 34 7.23 -1.40 -20.65
N GLY A 35 7.95 -2.50 -20.46
CA GLY A 35 8.17 -3.50 -21.51
C GLY A 35 6.85 -4.11 -22.02
N ILE A 36 5.96 -4.50 -21.11
CA ILE A 36 4.62 -5.03 -21.42
C ILE A 36 3.78 -3.99 -22.18
N PHE A 37 3.82 -2.72 -21.75
CA PHE A 37 3.08 -1.63 -22.37
C PHE A 37 3.46 -1.46 -23.85
N TYR A 38 4.76 -1.39 -24.16
CA TYR A 38 5.24 -1.20 -25.54
C TYR A 38 5.25 -2.47 -26.38
N ALA A 39 5.35 -3.65 -25.76
CA ALA A 39 5.28 -4.93 -26.47
C ALA A 39 3.84 -5.28 -26.91
N ASN A 40 2.81 -4.67 -26.33
CA ASN A 40 1.41 -5.02 -26.61
C ASN A 40 0.89 -4.39 -27.92
N PRO A 41 0.71 -5.15 -29.02
CA PRO A 41 0.22 -4.60 -30.28
C PRO A 41 -1.26 -4.17 -30.19
N ASN A 42 -2.03 -4.73 -29.27
CA ASN A 42 -3.46 -4.44 -29.11
C ASN A 42 -3.69 -3.03 -28.57
N LEU A 43 -2.72 -2.50 -27.82
CA LEU A 43 -2.76 -1.15 -27.29
C LEU A 43 -2.73 -0.11 -28.42
N LYS A 44 -2.00 -0.38 -29.52
CA LYS A 44 -1.97 0.51 -30.68
C LYS A 44 -3.36 0.65 -31.30
N ILE A 45 -4.06 -0.47 -31.52
CA ILE A 45 -5.44 -0.45 -32.03
C ILE A 45 -6.40 0.26 -31.05
N TYR A 46 -6.18 0.09 -29.74
CA TYR A 46 -6.97 0.80 -28.73
C TYR A 46 -6.78 2.31 -28.81
N ILE A 47 -5.53 2.78 -28.95
CA ILE A 47 -5.21 4.21 -29.08
C ILE A 47 -5.83 4.79 -30.35
N GLU A 48 -5.67 4.12 -31.49
CA GLU A 48 -6.19 4.56 -32.79
C GLU A 48 -7.72 4.67 -32.80
N ASN A 49 -8.42 3.84 -32.01
CA ASN A 49 -9.88 3.79 -31.97
C ASN A 49 -10.46 4.26 -30.62
N PHE A 50 -9.69 5.01 -29.83
CA PHE A 50 -10.05 5.35 -28.45
C PHE A 50 -11.40 6.08 -28.34
N ASN A 51 -11.65 7.08 -29.19
CA ASN A 51 -12.91 7.83 -29.15
C ASN A 51 -14.12 6.93 -29.42
N PHE A 52 -14.03 6.06 -30.42
CA PHE A 52 -15.07 5.09 -30.74
C PHE A 52 -15.33 4.14 -29.55
N LEU A 53 -14.27 3.57 -28.96
CA LEU A 53 -14.40 2.66 -27.82
C LEU A 53 -14.97 3.37 -26.58
N LYS A 54 -14.57 4.62 -26.33
CA LYS A 54 -15.09 5.46 -25.25
C LYS A 54 -16.59 5.69 -25.39
N ASP A 55 -17.07 5.93 -26.60
CA ASP A 55 -18.50 6.12 -26.85
C ASP A 55 -19.26 4.78 -26.71
N TYR A 56 -18.67 3.69 -27.18
CA TYR A 56 -19.25 2.35 -27.14
C TYR A 56 -19.37 1.79 -25.71
N PHE A 57 -18.32 1.86 -24.89
CA PHE A 57 -18.25 1.28 -23.54
C PHE A 57 -18.48 2.29 -22.41
N GLY A 58 -18.46 3.59 -22.71
CA GLY A 58 -18.61 4.66 -21.73
C GLY A 58 -17.31 5.08 -21.05
N SER A 59 -17.24 6.35 -20.66
CA SER A 59 -16.03 7.00 -20.14
C SER A 59 -15.49 6.42 -18.83
N LYS A 60 -16.35 5.83 -17.99
CA LYS A 60 -15.95 5.24 -16.69
C LYS A 60 -15.12 3.96 -16.87
N SER A 61 -15.38 3.19 -17.92
CA SER A 61 -14.72 1.90 -18.16
C SER A 61 -13.56 2.00 -19.15
N THR A 62 -13.48 3.06 -19.96
CA THR A 62 -12.41 3.29 -20.95
C THR A 62 -11.32 4.24 -20.43
N PRO A 63 -10.18 3.74 -19.93
CA PRO A 63 -9.09 4.59 -19.43
C PRO A 63 -8.45 5.39 -20.58
N SER A 64 -8.16 6.67 -20.34
CA SER A 64 -7.45 7.48 -21.33
C SER A 64 -6.02 6.96 -21.55
N PRO A 65 -5.60 6.65 -22.80
CA PRO A 65 -4.25 6.17 -23.08
C PRO A 65 -3.16 7.16 -22.67
N ILE A 66 -3.40 8.44 -22.94
CA ILE A 66 -2.50 9.55 -22.55
C ILE A 66 -2.25 9.52 -21.03
N SER A 67 -3.28 9.21 -20.26
CA SER A 67 -3.18 9.17 -18.81
C SER A 67 -2.42 7.94 -18.29
N ILE A 68 -2.32 6.86 -19.07
CA ILE A 68 -1.47 5.71 -18.76
C ILE A 68 0.00 6.11 -19.02
N GLU A 69 0.25 6.67 -20.20
CA GLU A 69 1.59 7.04 -20.67
C GLU A 69 2.24 8.16 -19.84
N ILE A 70 1.52 9.24 -19.54
CA ILE A 70 2.02 10.35 -18.72
C ILE A 70 2.42 9.84 -17.32
N CYS A 71 1.57 9.03 -16.68
CA CYS A 71 1.87 8.47 -15.37
C CYS A 71 3.13 7.58 -15.43
N MET A 72 3.25 6.73 -16.46
CA MET A 72 4.40 5.85 -16.64
C MET A 72 5.71 6.63 -16.82
N TRP A 73 5.75 7.58 -17.76
CA TRP A 73 6.96 8.35 -18.05
C TRP A 73 7.33 9.33 -16.95
N THR A 74 6.34 9.93 -16.30
CA THR A 74 6.60 10.78 -15.13
C THR A 74 7.16 9.92 -13.98
N GLY A 75 6.60 8.73 -13.75
CA GLY A 75 7.13 7.76 -12.79
C GLY A 75 8.59 7.40 -13.08
N LEU A 76 8.91 7.09 -14.34
CA LEU A 76 10.29 6.79 -14.76
C LEU A 76 11.22 8.01 -14.61
N ALA A 77 10.77 9.21 -14.97
CA ALA A 77 11.55 10.42 -14.83
C ALA A 77 11.92 10.69 -13.36
N LEU A 78 10.96 10.55 -12.43
CA LEU A 78 11.22 10.68 -10.99
C LEU A 78 12.20 9.62 -10.49
N LEU A 79 12.11 8.38 -10.99
CA LEU A 79 13.06 7.31 -10.66
C LEU A 79 14.48 7.67 -11.12
N ILE A 80 14.65 8.12 -12.36
CA ILE A 80 15.95 8.53 -12.90
C ILE A 80 16.52 9.71 -12.10
N ILE A 81 15.69 10.73 -11.81
CA ILE A 81 16.11 11.87 -10.97
C ILE A 81 16.58 11.38 -9.60
N SER A 82 15.86 10.43 -8.99
CA SER A 82 16.26 9.86 -7.70
C SER A 82 17.61 9.12 -7.77
N PHE A 83 17.89 8.39 -8.85
CA PHE A 83 19.17 7.71 -9.05
C PHE A 83 20.31 8.71 -9.26
N VAL A 84 20.08 9.76 -10.04
CA VAL A 84 21.05 10.86 -10.20
C VAL A 84 21.34 11.49 -8.83
N GLN A 85 20.33 11.75 -8.00
CA GLN A 85 20.53 12.24 -6.64
C GLN A 85 21.34 11.22 -5.80
N ILE A 86 20.99 9.94 -5.77
CA ILE A 86 21.74 8.93 -5.00
C ILE A 86 23.22 8.89 -5.41
N ILE A 87 23.53 8.90 -6.71
CA ILE A 87 24.91 8.90 -7.22
C ILE A 87 25.63 10.20 -6.84
N CYS A 88 24.96 11.34 -6.98
CA CYS A 88 25.50 12.65 -6.63
C CYS A 88 25.58 12.92 -5.12
N SER A 89 25.08 12.01 -4.27
CA SER A 89 25.12 12.14 -2.82
C SER A 89 26.53 12.48 -2.29
N ASN A 90 27.58 11.91 -2.89
CA ASN A 90 28.97 12.19 -2.53
C ASN A 90 29.35 13.68 -2.57
N LEU A 91 28.81 14.43 -3.53
CA LEU A 91 29.08 15.88 -3.63
C LEU A 91 28.43 16.67 -2.49
N VAL A 92 27.28 16.19 -1.99
CA VAL A 92 26.56 16.80 -0.88
C VAL A 92 27.24 16.46 0.44
N TYR A 93 27.60 15.20 0.66
CA TYR A 93 28.24 14.73 1.89
C TYR A 93 29.69 15.24 2.07
N THR A 94 30.42 15.51 0.99
CA THR A 94 31.83 15.98 1.06
C THR A 94 31.98 17.47 1.37
N LYS A 95 30.92 18.28 1.17
CA LYS A 95 30.89 19.67 1.64
C LYS A 95 30.64 19.66 3.15
N LYS A 96 31.74 19.60 3.92
CA LYS A 96 31.84 19.48 5.39
C LYS A 96 31.02 20.46 6.27
N ALA A 97 30.10 21.27 5.74
CA ALA A 97 29.46 22.35 6.51
C ALA A 97 28.01 22.69 6.11
N GLN A 98 27.25 21.79 5.48
CA GLN A 98 25.80 22.01 5.38
C GLN A 98 25.12 21.50 6.65
N LYS A 99 24.40 22.40 7.33
CA LYS A 99 23.59 22.12 8.54
C LYS A 99 22.89 20.76 8.40
N HIS A 100 22.89 19.92 9.44
CA HIS A 100 22.20 18.62 9.49
C HIS A 100 20.80 18.65 8.84
N PHE A 101 20.11 19.78 8.95
CA PHE A 101 18.85 20.05 8.28
C PHE A 101 18.86 19.93 6.74
N ALA A 102 19.85 20.50 6.04
CA ALA A 102 19.93 20.44 4.58
C ALA A 102 20.20 19.02 4.08
N LEU A 103 21.00 18.25 4.84
CA LEU A 103 21.24 16.84 4.57
C LEU A 103 19.96 16.02 4.74
N ASN A 104 19.20 16.27 5.81
CA ASN A 104 17.91 15.61 6.04
C ASN A 104 16.90 15.95 4.93
N LEU A 105 16.81 17.21 4.50
CA LEU A 105 15.96 17.61 3.38
C LEU A 105 16.34 16.89 2.07
N TYR A 106 17.64 16.72 1.83
CA TYR A 106 18.12 15.99 0.66
C TYR A 106 17.70 14.50 0.69
N ILE A 107 17.85 13.83 1.84
CA ILE A 107 17.41 12.44 2.01
C ILE A 107 15.89 12.33 1.86
N ILE A 108 15.13 13.24 2.48
CA ILE A 108 13.67 13.30 2.39
C ILE A 108 13.23 13.49 0.93
N SER A 109 13.92 14.34 0.17
CA SER A 109 13.67 14.52 -1.26
C SER A 109 13.83 13.22 -2.05
N ILE A 110 14.89 12.45 -1.81
CA ILE A 110 15.10 11.17 -2.51
C ILE A 110 13.98 10.17 -2.18
N ILE A 111 13.63 10.04 -0.89
CA ILE A 111 12.54 9.17 -0.43
C ILE A 111 11.23 9.57 -1.10
N PHE A 112 10.92 10.87 -1.10
CA PHE A 112 9.71 11.40 -1.73
C PHE A 112 9.66 11.09 -3.23
N LEU A 113 10.75 11.29 -3.97
CA LEU A 113 10.82 10.99 -5.40
C LEU A 113 10.59 9.50 -5.70
N LEU A 114 11.20 8.60 -4.91
CA LEU A 114 11.02 7.15 -5.08
C LEU A 114 9.58 6.72 -4.78
N ILE A 115 8.99 7.22 -3.70
CA ILE A 115 7.59 6.91 -3.36
C ILE A 115 6.64 7.46 -4.43
N ALA A 116 6.83 8.71 -4.86
CA ALA A 116 6.03 9.32 -5.92
C ALA A 116 6.16 8.55 -7.24
N SER A 117 7.37 8.09 -7.58
CA SER A 117 7.61 7.23 -8.75
C SER A 117 6.80 5.93 -8.66
N SER A 118 6.86 5.23 -7.52
CA SER A 118 6.11 3.98 -7.30
C SER A 118 4.59 4.18 -7.44
N ILE A 119 4.05 5.27 -6.89
CA ILE A 119 2.62 5.61 -7.00
C ILE A 119 2.23 5.86 -8.46
N LEU A 120 3.03 6.63 -9.21
CA LEU A 120 2.74 6.94 -10.61
C LEU A 120 2.79 5.71 -11.51
N PHE A 121 3.77 4.82 -11.33
CA PHE A 121 3.79 3.52 -12.02
C PHE A 121 2.55 2.70 -11.71
N THR A 122 2.12 2.69 -10.46
CA THR A 122 0.94 1.94 -10.01
C THR A 122 -0.34 2.47 -10.62
N ILE A 123 -0.51 3.79 -10.69
CA ILE A 123 -1.66 4.42 -11.37
C ILE A 123 -1.68 4.05 -12.86
N SER A 124 -0.51 4.03 -13.51
CA SER A 124 -0.40 3.63 -14.91
C SER A 124 -0.79 2.15 -15.11
N ALA A 125 -0.22 1.25 -14.31
CA ALA A 125 -0.53 -0.18 -14.35
C ALA A 125 -1.99 -0.48 -14.03
N TYR A 126 -2.56 0.20 -13.03
CA TYR A 126 -3.98 0.15 -12.67
C TYR A 126 -4.87 0.47 -13.86
N LYS A 127 -4.61 1.59 -14.56
CA LYS A 127 -5.38 1.97 -15.76
C LYS A 127 -5.16 1.02 -16.93
N TYR A 128 -3.95 0.48 -17.09
CA TYR A 128 -3.67 -0.52 -18.10
C TYR A 128 -4.51 -1.79 -17.92
N SER A 129 -4.76 -2.21 -16.67
CA SER A 129 -5.64 -3.35 -16.38
C SER A 129 -7.07 -3.14 -16.90
N PHE A 130 -7.62 -1.91 -16.85
CA PHE A 130 -8.94 -1.63 -17.46
C PHE A 130 -8.91 -1.74 -18.99
N PHE A 131 -7.84 -1.27 -19.63
CA PHE A 131 -7.65 -1.49 -21.06
C PHE A 131 -7.62 -2.99 -21.38
N TYR A 132 -6.88 -3.78 -20.59
CA TYR A 132 -6.80 -5.22 -20.80
C TYR A 132 -8.16 -5.91 -20.65
N ASN A 133 -9.00 -5.48 -19.70
CA ASN A 133 -10.36 -5.99 -19.55
C ASN A 133 -11.23 -5.73 -20.79
N ILE A 134 -11.13 -4.53 -21.39
CA ILE A 134 -11.81 -4.21 -22.66
C ILE A 134 -11.28 -5.09 -23.79
N TYR A 135 -9.96 -5.22 -23.90
CA TYR A 135 -9.32 -6.07 -24.90
C TYR A 135 -9.81 -7.52 -24.81
N SER A 136 -9.78 -8.10 -23.61
CA SER A 136 -10.20 -9.46 -23.32
C SER A 136 -11.70 -9.67 -23.62
N TYR A 137 -12.53 -8.67 -23.32
CA TYR A 137 -13.94 -8.72 -23.67
C TYR A 137 -14.17 -8.73 -25.19
N ILE A 138 -13.58 -7.76 -25.90
CA ILE A 138 -13.78 -7.61 -27.35
C ILE A 138 -13.21 -8.81 -28.11
N SER A 139 -12.12 -9.43 -27.66
CA SER A 139 -11.59 -10.65 -28.28
C SER A 139 -12.57 -11.82 -28.23
N GLN A 140 -13.54 -11.80 -27.31
CA GLN A 140 -14.54 -12.86 -27.16
C GLN A 140 -15.87 -12.52 -27.83
N MET A 141 -16.09 -11.25 -28.22
CA MET A 141 -17.33 -10.81 -28.87
C MET A 141 -17.55 -11.48 -30.24
N ASN A 142 -18.83 -11.72 -30.57
CA ASN A 142 -19.21 -12.09 -31.93
C ASN A 142 -19.22 -10.87 -32.86
N LYS A 143 -19.22 -11.11 -34.18
CA LYS A 143 -19.32 -10.03 -35.16
C LYS A 143 -20.57 -9.19 -34.89
N SER A 144 -20.39 -7.87 -34.99
CA SER A 144 -21.40 -6.84 -34.83
C SER A 144 -21.87 -6.33 -36.20
N ASN A 145 -22.89 -5.49 -36.23
CA ASN A 145 -23.29 -4.75 -37.42
C ASN A 145 -22.35 -3.57 -37.73
N ASN A 146 -21.48 -3.18 -36.80
CA ASN A 146 -20.56 -2.06 -36.96
C ASN A 146 -19.21 -2.51 -37.57
N GLU A 147 -18.85 -1.95 -38.73
CA GLU A 147 -17.63 -2.31 -39.46
C GLU A 147 -16.34 -1.99 -38.69
N ILE A 148 -16.28 -0.83 -38.02
CA ILE A 148 -15.13 -0.42 -37.20
C ILE A 148 -14.95 -1.42 -36.05
N LEU A 149 -16.03 -1.76 -35.35
CA LEU A 149 -15.99 -2.74 -34.26
C LEU A 149 -15.59 -4.13 -34.77
N ASN A 150 -16.10 -4.56 -35.92
CA ASN A 150 -15.71 -5.84 -36.54
C ASN A 150 -14.21 -5.89 -36.87
N ARG A 151 -13.64 -4.80 -37.36
CA ARG A 151 -12.19 -4.71 -37.59
C ARG A 151 -11.41 -4.88 -36.29
N ILE A 152 -11.84 -4.23 -35.21
CA ILE A 152 -11.21 -4.35 -33.89
C ILE A 152 -11.36 -5.78 -33.35
N ILE A 153 -12.57 -6.36 -33.40
CA ILE A 153 -12.85 -7.74 -32.97
C ILE A 153 -11.94 -8.73 -33.71
N ASN A 154 -11.88 -8.65 -35.05
CA ASN A 154 -11.06 -9.56 -35.84
C ASN A 154 -9.57 -9.45 -35.49
N PHE A 155 -9.08 -8.23 -35.26
CA PHE A 155 -7.70 -8.01 -34.84
C PHE A 155 -7.44 -8.60 -33.46
N TYR A 156 -8.28 -8.29 -32.46
CA TYR A 156 -8.12 -8.79 -31.10
C TYR A 156 -8.30 -10.30 -30.99
N LYS A 157 -9.23 -10.92 -31.74
CA LYS A 157 -9.32 -12.38 -31.88
C LYS A 157 -8.04 -12.98 -32.42
N SER A 158 -7.53 -12.45 -33.54
CA SER A 158 -6.28 -12.93 -34.14
C SER A 158 -5.09 -12.80 -33.18
N SER A 159 -5.00 -11.69 -32.43
CA SER A 159 -3.98 -11.51 -31.40
C SER A 159 -4.12 -12.50 -30.25
N TYR A 160 -5.36 -12.77 -29.81
CA TYR A 160 -5.64 -13.69 -28.73
C TYR A 160 -5.28 -15.12 -29.09
N ASP A 161 -5.64 -15.57 -30.31
CA ASP A 161 -5.29 -16.89 -30.85
C ASP A 161 -3.78 -17.09 -31.00
N LYS A 162 -3.04 -16.01 -31.27
CA LYS A 162 -1.57 -16.00 -31.38
C LYS A 162 -0.87 -15.83 -30.03
N ASN A 163 -1.60 -15.87 -28.92
CA ASN A 163 -1.08 -15.62 -27.56
C ASN A 163 -0.35 -14.28 -27.41
N LEU A 164 -0.72 -13.25 -28.19
CA LEU A 164 -0.22 -11.88 -28.05
C LEU A 164 -0.99 -11.13 -26.94
N ASN A 165 -1.18 -11.82 -25.81
CA ASN A 165 -1.99 -11.43 -24.67
C ASN A 165 -1.09 -10.88 -23.57
N TYR A 166 -0.65 -9.64 -23.72
CA TYR A 166 0.24 -8.97 -22.76
C TYR A 166 -0.57 -8.44 -21.56
N GLN A 167 -0.94 -9.34 -20.66
CA GLN A 167 -1.64 -8.98 -19.43
C GLN A 167 -0.66 -8.46 -18.37
N TRP A 168 -1.01 -7.34 -17.73
CA TRP A 168 -0.42 -7.01 -16.44
C TRP A 168 -1.15 -7.75 -15.31
N SER A 169 -0.42 -8.18 -14.30
CA SER A 169 -0.86 -8.99 -13.14
C SER A 169 -2.19 -8.64 -12.45
N GLY A 170 -2.77 -7.46 -12.69
CA GLY A 170 -4.09 -7.05 -12.21
C GLY A 170 -4.10 -5.67 -11.56
N ASP A 171 -5.29 -5.11 -11.39
CA ASP A 171 -5.52 -3.81 -10.74
C ASP A 171 -5.12 -3.86 -9.25
N ILE A 172 -5.57 -4.90 -8.53
CA ILE A 172 -5.28 -5.10 -7.11
C ILE A 172 -3.79 -5.41 -6.87
N PHE A 173 -3.19 -6.29 -7.68
CA PHE A 173 -1.79 -6.66 -7.51
C PHE A 173 -0.85 -5.46 -7.74
N SER A 174 -1.20 -4.53 -8.63
CA SER A 174 -0.46 -3.28 -8.83
C SER A 174 -0.28 -2.51 -7.52
N TRP A 175 -1.34 -2.39 -6.72
CA TRP A 175 -1.30 -1.71 -5.43
C TRP A 175 -0.45 -2.46 -4.39
N TRP A 176 -0.46 -3.80 -4.40
CA TRP A 176 0.43 -4.60 -3.57
C TRP A 176 1.92 -4.46 -3.95
N VAL A 177 2.23 -4.32 -5.24
CA VAL A 177 3.60 -4.04 -5.68
C VAL A 177 4.04 -2.66 -5.22
N CYS A 178 3.21 -1.62 -5.41
CA CYS A 178 3.49 -0.25 -4.94
C CYS A 178 3.87 -0.20 -3.46
N LEU A 179 3.10 -0.95 -2.69
CA LEU A 179 3.23 -1.10 -1.26
C LEU A 179 4.56 -1.73 -0.89
N PHE A 180 4.85 -2.90 -1.46
CA PHE A 180 6.10 -3.61 -1.22
C PHE A 180 7.29 -2.70 -1.54
N GLN A 181 7.24 -1.98 -2.66
CA GLN A 181 8.24 -1.00 -3.04
C GLN A 181 8.39 0.09 -1.96
N THR A 182 7.30 0.67 -1.49
CA THR A 182 7.29 1.71 -0.44
C THR A 182 7.90 1.20 0.87
N ILE A 183 7.53 0.00 1.33
CA ILE A 183 8.11 -0.64 2.53
C ILE A 183 9.62 -0.78 2.36
N MET A 184 10.06 -1.34 1.23
CA MET A 184 11.47 -1.58 0.97
C MET A 184 12.26 -0.27 0.88
N ILE A 185 11.68 0.79 0.29
CA ILE A 185 12.28 2.13 0.25
C ILE A 185 12.50 2.65 1.67
N ILE A 186 11.47 2.65 2.52
CA ILE A 186 11.60 3.22 3.86
C ILE A 186 12.55 2.40 4.72
N ILE A 187 12.49 1.06 4.66
CA ILE A 187 13.41 0.17 5.38
C ILE A 187 14.86 0.42 4.94
N TYR A 188 15.10 0.47 3.62
CA TYR A 188 16.45 0.67 3.11
C TYR A 188 17.01 2.03 3.52
N PHE A 189 16.22 3.11 3.41
CA PHE A 189 16.66 4.43 3.84
C PHE A 189 16.87 4.54 5.35
N SER A 190 16.03 3.88 6.16
CA SER A 190 16.22 3.80 7.60
C SER A 190 17.56 3.13 7.95
N MET A 191 17.89 2.01 7.29
CA MET A 191 19.19 1.35 7.47
C MET A 191 20.36 2.17 6.93
N PHE A 192 20.17 2.82 5.77
CA PHE A 192 21.18 3.65 5.12
C PHE A 192 21.55 4.83 6.02
N ASN A 193 20.56 5.55 6.57
CA ASN A 193 20.77 6.70 7.44
C ASN A 193 21.48 6.33 8.75
N ASN A 194 21.12 5.19 9.35
CA ASN A 194 21.74 4.74 10.61
C ASN A 194 23.22 4.33 10.46
N ASN A 195 23.64 3.87 9.27
CA ASN A 195 25.05 3.59 8.99
C ASN A 195 25.93 4.85 8.89
N PHE A 196 25.35 6.05 8.90
CA PHE A 196 26.08 7.32 8.92
C PHE A 196 26.17 7.97 10.31
N SER A 197 25.33 7.55 11.27
CA SER A 197 25.28 8.13 12.61
C SER A 197 26.11 7.37 13.65
N THR A 198 27.04 6.51 13.25
CA THR A 198 27.96 5.84 14.20
C THR A 198 28.96 6.84 14.79
N GLN A 199 28.50 7.67 15.72
CA GLN A 199 29.29 8.09 16.86
C GLN A 199 29.19 6.96 17.87
N THR A 200 30.31 6.30 18.12
CA THR A 200 30.53 5.37 19.22
C THR A 200 30.30 6.12 20.53
N VAL A 201 29.14 5.93 21.16
CA VAL A 201 28.96 6.26 22.58
C VAL A 201 29.05 4.95 23.35
N SER A 202 29.86 5.00 24.39
CA SER A 202 30.27 3.93 25.28
C SER A 202 29.09 3.11 25.83
N GLN A 203 29.33 1.80 25.89
CA GLN A 203 28.47 0.73 26.39
C GLN A 203 28.20 0.76 27.91
N ASP A 204 28.26 1.92 28.54
CA ASP A 204 28.04 2.05 29.98
C ASP A 204 26.73 2.80 30.21
N GLU A 205 25.88 2.26 31.10
CA GLU A 205 24.53 2.75 31.47
C GLU A 205 23.31 2.13 30.75
N GLU A 206 23.25 0.80 30.60
CA GLU A 206 21.95 0.12 30.73
C GLU A 206 21.83 -0.43 32.16
N GLU A 207 21.13 0.32 33.02
CA GLU A 207 20.67 -0.12 34.34
C GLU A 207 20.07 -1.53 34.24
N SER A 208 20.80 -2.49 34.78
CA SER A 208 20.31 -3.83 35.03
C SER A 208 19.22 -3.76 36.12
N VAL A 209 17.96 -3.58 35.70
CA VAL A 209 16.82 -3.85 36.59
C VAL A 209 16.81 -5.35 36.85
N VAL A 210 17.46 -5.75 37.94
CA VAL A 210 17.52 -7.12 38.44
C VAL A 210 16.10 -7.54 38.82
N ILE A 211 15.45 -8.29 37.92
CA ILE A 211 14.21 -9.01 38.22
C ILE A 211 14.61 -10.11 39.22
N LYS A 212 14.16 -10.00 40.47
CA LYS A 212 14.20 -11.12 41.42
C LYS A 212 13.45 -12.29 40.77
N LYS A 213 14.19 -13.30 40.30
CA LYS A 213 13.62 -14.56 39.79
C LYS A 213 12.84 -15.22 40.92
N HIS A 214 11.52 -15.18 40.88
CA HIS A 214 10.71 -16.09 41.66
C HIS A 214 10.77 -17.47 40.97
N LEU A 215 11.31 -18.46 41.69
CA LEU A 215 11.31 -19.86 41.30
C LEU A 215 9.85 -20.33 41.14
N GLY A 216 9.43 -20.61 39.90
CA GLY A 216 8.10 -21.16 39.58
C GLY A 216 7.36 -20.51 38.40
N GLU A 217 7.82 -19.37 37.87
CA GLU A 217 7.11 -18.71 36.76
C GLU A 217 7.27 -19.44 35.42
N SER A 218 6.16 -19.65 34.71
CA SER A 218 6.15 -20.19 33.35
C SER A 218 6.94 -19.28 32.40
N LYS A 219 7.51 -19.82 31.31
CA LYS A 219 8.25 -19.02 30.30
C LYS A 219 7.43 -17.83 29.77
N ILE A 220 6.10 -17.97 29.75
CA ILE A 220 5.13 -16.93 29.39
C ILE A 220 4.98 -15.90 30.51
N GLY A 221 4.88 -16.33 31.77
CA GLY A 221 4.84 -15.43 32.94
C GLY A 221 6.07 -14.54 33.06
N LEU A 222 7.27 -15.10 32.82
CA LEU A 222 8.53 -14.35 32.79
C LEU A 222 8.59 -13.33 31.64
N LEU A 223 7.99 -13.65 30.49
CA LEU A 223 7.87 -12.72 29.35
C LEU A 223 6.90 -11.58 29.67
N ILE A 224 5.75 -11.88 30.25
CA ILE A 224 4.75 -10.89 30.67
C ILE A 224 5.32 -9.97 31.75
N ASN A 225 6.03 -10.50 32.76
CA ASN A 225 6.70 -9.71 33.78
C ASN A 225 7.78 -8.79 33.20
N LYS A 226 8.57 -9.29 32.24
CA LYS A 226 9.55 -8.48 31.51
C LYS A 226 8.89 -7.37 30.69
N LEU A 227 7.77 -7.65 30.03
CA LEU A 227 7.01 -6.67 29.23
C LEU A 227 6.24 -5.64 30.09
N SER A 228 5.91 -5.99 31.33
CA SER A 228 5.20 -5.10 32.26
C SER A 228 6.08 -3.98 32.81
N LEU A 229 7.41 -4.16 32.84
CA LEU A 229 8.35 -3.14 33.31
C LEU A 229 8.29 -1.88 32.44
N ASN A 230 8.18 -0.71 33.08
CA ASN A 230 8.14 0.60 32.43
C ASN A 230 9.52 1.00 31.88
N SER A 231 9.92 0.39 30.76
CA SER A 231 11.06 0.81 29.95
C SER A 231 10.58 1.25 28.56
N LYS A 232 11.29 2.19 27.92
CA LYS A 232 10.99 2.62 26.54
C LYS A 232 10.87 1.42 25.59
N LYS A 233 11.81 0.48 25.74
CA LYS A 233 11.89 -0.78 25.01
C LYS A 233 10.61 -1.62 25.15
N ASN A 234 10.12 -1.81 26.37
CA ASN A 234 8.92 -2.62 26.61
C ASN A 234 7.65 -1.92 26.14
N ILE A 235 7.55 -0.60 26.29
CA ILE A 235 6.42 0.18 25.76
C ILE A 235 6.39 0.05 24.24
N SER A 236 7.53 0.11 23.55
CA SER A 236 7.61 -0.14 22.09
C SER A 236 7.11 -1.53 21.69
N ILE A 237 7.52 -2.59 22.39
CA ILE A 237 7.05 -3.95 22.08
C ILE A 237 5.54 -4.05 22.31
N LEU A 238 5.07 -3.54 23.44
CA LEU A 238 3.65 -3.59 23.78
C LEU A 238 2.82 -2.80 22.76
N LEU A 239 3.34 -1.68 22.28
CA LEU A 239 2.77 -0.91 21.18
C LEU A 239 2.67 -1.74 19.89
N ILE A 240 3.77 -2.37 19.45
CA ILE A 240 3.80 -3.23 18.25
C ILE A 240 2.78 -4.36 18.36
N VAL A 241 2.80 -5.11 19.46
CA VAL A 241 1.93 -6.27 19.67
C VAL A 241 0.47 -5.84 19.70
N SER A 242 0.15 -4.77 20.42
CA SER A 242 -1.22 -4.29 20.53
C SER A 242 -1.75 -3.79 19.19
N SER A 243 -0.93 -3.10 18.41
CA SER A 243 -1.28 -2.67 17.05
C SER A 243 -1.49 -3.82 16.10
N LEU A 244 -0.64 -4.85 16.15
CA LEU A 244 -0.81 -6.05 15.34
C LEU A 244 -2.13 -6.75 15.63
N ILE A 245 -2.53 -6.84 16.90
CA ILE A 245 -3.81 -7.45 17.30
C ILE A 245 -5.00 -6.68 16.73
N ILE A 246 -4.99 -5.34 16.80
CA ILE A 246 -6.07 -4.52 16.22
C ILE A 246 -6.05 -4.62 14.68
N PHE A 247 -4.85 -4.56 14.11
CA PHE A 247 -4.64 -4.57 12.67
C PHE A 247 -5.05 -5.89 12.01
N ILE A 248 -4.89 -7.04 12.67
CA ILE A 248 -5.14 -8.36 12.04
C ILE A 248 -6.57 -8.50 11.51
N THR A 249 -7.55 -7.97 12.23
CA THR A 249 -8.96 -8.02 11.83
C THR A 249 -9.22 -7.16 10.60
N GLN A 250 -8.60 -5.97 10.59
CA GLN A 250 -8.67 -5.03 9.47
C GLN A 250 -7.95 -5.59 8.24
N PHE A 251 -6.81 -6.24 8.45
CA PHE A 251 -6.01 -6.88 7.41
C PHE A 251 -6.72 -8.10 6.81
N ALA A 252 -7.43 -8.89 7.61
CA ALA A 252 -8.23 -10.01 7.11
C ALA A 252 -9.32 -9.56 6.13
N TYR A 253 -9.99 -8.44 6.42
CA TYR A 253 -10.94 -7.83 5.48
C TYR A 253 -10.26 -7.44 4.17
N VAL A 254 -9.09 -6.79 4.23
CA VAL A 254 -8.31 -6.39 3.05
C VAL A 254 -7.85 -7.59 2.23
N ILE A 255 -7.41 -8.68 2.86
CA ILE A 255 -7.08 -9.93 2.16
C ILE A 255 -8.30 -10.44 1.39
N LYS A 256 -9.47 -10.50 2.04
CA LYS A 256 -10.71 -10.96 1.39
C LYS A 256 -11.07 -10.06 0.21
N LEU A 257 -11.01 -8.74 0.38
CA LEU A 257 -11.22 -7.74 -0.66
C LEU A 257 -10.28 -7.91 -1.85
N SER A 258 -9.04 -8.34 -1.60
CA SER A 258 -8.01 -8.56 -2.62
C SER A 258 -8.02 -9.94 -3.28
N SER A 259 -8.81 -10.89 -2.76
CA SER A 259 -8.83 -12.25 -3.27
C SER A 259 -9.77 -12.36 -4.46
N THR A 260 -9.21 -12.72 -5.62
CA THR A 260 -9.97 -12.93 -6.87
C THR A 260 -11.03 -14.02 -6.73
N SER A 261 -10.85 -14.95 -5.80
CA SER A 261 -11.79 -16.03 -5.48
C SER A 261 -12.87 -15.63 -4.45
N SER A 262 -12.93 -14.37 -4.04
CA SER A 262 -13.93 -13.93 -3.06
C SER A 262 -15.20 -13.40 -3.73
N SER A 263 -16.35 -13.65 -3.10
CA SER A 263 -17.62 -13.02 -3.49
C SER A 263 -17.56 -11.49 -3.37
N LEU A 264 -16.76 -10.97 -2.45
CA LEU A 264 -16.57 -9.53 -2.26
C LEU A 264 -15.92 -8.89 -3.49
N TYR A 265 -14.81 -9.45 -3.96
CA TYR A 265 -14.13 -9.00 -5.16
C TYR A 265 -15.04 -9.09 -6.39
N SER A 266 -15.71 -10.24 -6.55
CA SER A 266 -16.66 -10.47 -7.62
C SER A 266 -17.77 -9.41 -7.67
N ILE A 267 -18.42 -9.07 -6.55
CA ILE A 267 -19.45 -8.02 -6.51
C ILE A 267 -18.90 -6.68 -6.99
N LEU A 268 -17.66 -6.34 -6.61
CA LEU A 268 -17.05 -5.08 -7.01
C LEU A 268 -16.75 -5.04 -8.50
N GLU A 269 -16.20 -6.11 -9.08
CA GLU A 269 -15.95 -6.19 -10.51
C GLU A 269 -17.25 -6.06 -11.32
N TRP A 270 -18.28 -6.79 -10.91
CA TRP A 270 -19.59 -6.73 -11.55
C TRP A 270 -20.30 -5.39 -11.36
N THR A 271 -20.00 -4.66 -10.29
CA THR A 271 -20.57 -3.33 -10.07
C THR A 271 -19.83 -2.23 -10.85
N PHE A 272 -18.51 -2.32 -10.98
CA PHE A 272 -17.68 -1.21 -11.47
C PHE A 272 -17.06 -1.45 -12.86
N ILE A 273 -16.89 -2.70 -13.28
CA ILE A 273 -16.26 -3.07 -14.56
C ILE A 273 -17.33 -3.54 -15.54
N ALA A 274 -18.14 -4.53 -15.17
CA ALA A 274 -19.12 -5.16 -16.05
C ALA A 274 -20.13 -4.20 -16.71
N PRO A 275 -20.68 -3.17 -16.02
CA PRO A 275 -21.72 -2.34 -16.62
C PRO A 275 -21.26 -1.62 -17.89
N GLY A 276 -20.02 -1.11 -17.91
CA GLY A 276 -19.50 -0.46 -19.10
C GLY A 276 -19.23 -1.42 -20.24
N LEU A 277 -18.75 -2.63 -19.94
CA LEU A 277 -18.52 -3.69 -20.93
C LEU A 277 -19.83 -4.15 -21.57
N LEU A 278 -20.90 -4.28 -20.77
CA LEU A 278 -22.22 -4.72 -21.20
C LEU A 278 -23.13 -3.58 -21.64
N LYS A 279 -22.64 -2.34 -21.77
CA LYS A 279 -23.47 -1.15 -22.04
C LYS A 279 -24.47 -1.34 -23.19
N ASN A 280 -24.07 -1.98 -24.27
CA ASN A 280 -24.91 -2.20 -25.45
C ASN A 280 -25.65 -3.54 -25.46
N GLU A 281 -25.29 -4.47 -24.57
CA GLU A 281 -25.88 -5.81 -24.50
C GLU A 281 -26.94 -5.90 -23.40
N ALA A 282 -26.71 -5.23 -22.26
CA ALA A 282 -27.62 -5.11 -21.13
C ALA A 282 -27.78 -3.63 -20.73
N PRO A 283 -28.49 -2.82 -21.54
CA PRO A 283 -28.60 -1.38 -21.31
C PRO A 283 -29.29 -1.04 -19.99
N ASP A 284 -30.26 -1.84 -19.54
CA ASP A 284 -30.95 -1.63 -18.26
C ASP A 284 -30.01 -1.84 -17.08
N PHE A 285 -29.18 -2.90 -17.12
CA PHE A 285 -28.13 -3.12 -16.13
C PHE A 285 -27.14 -1.95 -16.08
N TYR A 286 -26.69 -1.48 -17.25
CA TYR A 286 -25.81 -0.31 -17.34
C TYR A 286 -26.45 0.95 -16.74
N ASN A 287 -27.69 1.27 -17.09
CA ASN A 287 -28.36 2.47 -16.63
C ASN A 287 -28.56 2.46 -15.12
N ILE A 288 -28.97 1.32 -14.54
CA ILE A 288 -29.15 1.18 -13.09
C ILE A 288 -27.80 1.28 -12.38
N ALA A 289 -26.78 0.53 -12.83
CA ALA A 289 -25.46 0.53 -12.19
C ALA A 289 -24.71 1.87 -12.36
N ASN A 290 -24.86 2.57 -13.49
CA ASN A 290 -24.18 3.85 -13.74
C ASN A 290 -24.70 4.99 -12.85
N ASN A 291 -25.93 4.87 -12.33
CA ASN A 291 -26.50 5.78 -11.34
C ASN A 291 -25.83 5.67 -9.96
N LEU A 292 -25.06 4.60 -9.71
CA LEU A 292 -24.21 4.52 -8.53
C LEU A 292 -23.07 5.54 -8.66
N ASN A 293 -23.18 6.64 -7.93
CA ASN A 293 -22.10 7.61 -7.78
C ASN A 293 -21.10 7.16 -6.70
N LEU A 294 -20.53 5.97 -6.90
CA LEU A 294 -19.55 5.36 -6.01
C LEU A 294 -18.20 5.23 -6.72
N SER A 295 -17.12 5.42 -5.97
CA SER A 295 -15.75 5.29 -6.50
C SER A 295 -15.18 3.91 -6.19
N TYR A 296 -14.89 3.14 -7.25
CA TYR A 296 -14.24 1.83 -7.13
C TYR A 296 -12.92 1.91 -6.36
N PHE A 297 -12.11 2.95 -6.63
CA PHE A 297 -10.85 3.16 -5.92
C PHE A 297 -11.02 3.30 -4.40
N VAL A 298 -12.02 4.07 -3.96
CA VAL A 298 -12.24 4.33 -2.53
C VAL A 298 -12.71 3.07 -1.81
N ILE A 299 -13.51 2.23 -2.46
CA ILE A 299 -14.07 1.02 -1.86
C ILE A 299 -13.05 -0.13 -1.91
N ALA A 300 -12.35 -0.32 -3.03
CA ALA A 300 -11.51 -1.49 -3.28
C ALA A 300 -10.02 -1.27 -2.98
N HIS A 301 -9.46 -0.12 -3.35
CA HIS A 301 -8.01 0.07 -3.33
C HIS A 301 -7.53 0.91 -2.15
N LEU A 302 -8.29 1.92 -1.72
CA LEU A 302 -7.92 2.74 -0.58
C LEU A 302 -7.74 1.94 0.73
N PRO A 303 -8.60 0.95 1.06
CA PRO A 303 -8.37 0.04 2.20
C PRO A 303 -7.02 -0.69 2.15
N ILE A 304 -6.63 -1.14 0.96
CA ILE A 304 -5.33 -1.80 0.72
C ILE A 304 -4.23 -0.78 1.02
N VAL A 305 -4.27 0.40 0.41
CA VAL A 305 -3.23 1.45 0.57
C VAL A 305 -3.01 1.81 2.04
N VAL A 306 -4.07 2.14 2.77
CA VAL A 306 -3.94 2.63 4.15
C VAL A 306 -3.54 1.52 5.13
N SER A 307 -4.11 0.32 4.98
CA SER A 307 -3.70 -0.84 5.80
C SER A 307 -2.20 -1.12 5.66
N SER A 308 -1.66 -0.77 4.50
CA SER A 308 -0.29 -1.08 4.19
C SER A 308 0.72 -0.04 4.64
N PHE A 309 0.32 1.23 4.72
CA PHE A 309 1.11 2.23 5.44
C PHE A 309 1.28 1.83 6.91
N LEU A 310 0.20 1.36 7.55
CA LEU A 310 0.28 0.86 8.92
C LEU A 310 1.21 -0.36 9.03
N LEU A 311 1.11 -1.32 8.10
CA LEU A 311 2.02 -2.46 8.06
C LEU A 311 3.49 -2.02 7.88
N ALA A 312 3.74 -1.04 7.01
CA ALA A 312 5.07 -0.46 6.82
C ALA A 312 5.62 0.12 8.13
N THR A 313 4.82 0.93 8.83
CA THR A 313 5.18 1.52 10.13
C THR A 313 5.49 0.45 11.17
N ILE A 314 4.67 -0.60 11.26
CA ILE A 314 4.92 -1.75 12.15
C ILE A 314 6.24 -2.44 11.82
N CYS A 315 6.53 -2.68 10.53
CA CYS A 315 7.79 -3.30 10.09
C CYS A 315 9.01 -2.42 10.42
N ILE A 316 8.95 -1.12 10.13
CA ILE A 316 10.02 -0.16 10.44
C ILE A 316 10.29 -0.16 11.94
N PHE A 317 9.23 -0.06 12.74
CA PHE A 317 9.35 0.01 14.18
C PHE A 317 9.90 -1.30 14.77
N THR A 318 9.51 -2.45 14.20
CA THR A 318 10.09 -3.76 14.52
C THR A 318 11.58 -3.82 14.19
N ILE A 319 12.03 -3.30 13.05
CA ILE A 319 13.45 -3.31 12.65
C ILE A 319 14.30 -2.44 13.56
N ILE A 320 13.83 -1.21 13.84
CA ILE A 320 14.51 -0.27 14.76
C ILE A 320 14.70 -0.92 16.13
N TYR A 321 13.64 -1.60 16.59
CA TYR A 321 13.65 -2.32 17.85
C TYR A 321 14.62 -3.52 17.86
N VAL A 322 14.55 -4.40 16.87
CA VAL A 322 15.40 -5.60 16.77
C VAL A 322 16.87 -5.23 16.64
N LYS A 323 17.19 -4.19 15.86
CA LYS A 323 18.56 -3.70 15.67
C LYS A 323 19.07 -2.84 16.83
N ARG A 324 18.25 -2.59 17.87
CA ARG A 324 18.58 -1.75 19.02
C ARG A 324 19.17 -0.39 18.61
N ILE A 325 18.55 0.23 17.61
CA ILE A 325 18.97 1.56 17.17
C ILE A 325 18.61 2.54 18.27
N GLU A 326 19.57 3.32 18.76
CA GLU A 326 19.30 4.37 19.75
C GLU A 326 18.37 5.42 19.13
N THR A 327 17.13 5.46 19.61
CA THR A 327 16.13 6.42 19.14
C THR A 327 15.99 7.58 20.11
N SER A 328 15.88 8.80 19.58
CA SER A 328 15.54 9.97 20.40
C SER A 328 14.13 9.85 20.99
N LYS A 329 13.90 10.50 22.13
CA LYS A 329 12.58 10.59 22.77
C LYS A 329 11.52 11.20 21.86
N LEU A 330 11.91 12.21 21.08
CA LEU A 330 11.03 12.85 20.10
C LEU A 330 10.63 11.87 18.99
N PHE A 331 11.58 11.09 18.47
CA PHE A 331 11.28 10.06 17.47
C PHE A 331 10.27 9.04 17.99
N PHE A 332 10.46 8.56 19.23
CA PHE A 332 9.54 7.60 19.84
C PHE A 332 8.12 8.17 20.03
N ILE A 333 7.99 9.43 20.47
CA ILE A 333 6.68 10.10 20.59
C ILE A 333 6.02 10.28 19.23
N THR A 334 6.77 10.75 18.22
CA THR A 334 6.23 10.94 16.86
C THR A 334 5.74 9.62 16.27
N GLN A 335 6.48 8.52 16.45
CA GLN A 335 6.06 7.20 15.98
C GLN A 335 4.82 6.70 16.71
N PHE A 336 4.74 6.90 18.03
CA PHE A 336 3.55 6.55 18.82
C PHE A 336 2.30 7.28 18.31
N VAL A 337 2.41 8.59 18.06
CA VAL A 337 1.30 9.40 17.51
C VAL A 337 0.98 9.00 16.07
N SER A 338 1.98 8.76 15.22
CA SER A 338 1.78 8.34 13.83
C SER A 338 0.99 7.04 13.75
N MET A 339 1.41 6.04 14.53
CA MET A 339 0.78 4.72 14.52
C MET A 339 -0.65 4.77 15.09
N PHE A 340 -0.92 5.62 16.08
CA PHE A 340 -2.29 5.86 16.55
C PHE A 340 -3.19 6.42 15.44
N ILE A 341 -2.72 7.46 14.73
CA ILE A 341 -3.43 8.08 13.62
C ILE A 341 -3.66 7.04 12.51
N GLU A 342 -2.62 6.30 12.13
CA GLU A 342 -2.70 5.27 11.09
C GLU A 342 -3.73 4.19 11.43
N ILE A 343 -3.76 3.68 12.67
CA ILE A 343 -4.77 2.70 13.11
C ILE A 343 -6.18 3.28 12.99
N MET A 344 -6.39 4.52 13.43
CA MET A 344 -7.71 5.16 13.32
C MET A 344 -8.13 5.37 11.87
N VAL A 345 -7.20 5.76 10.98
CA VAL A 345 -7.47 5.94 9.56
C VAL A 345 -7.78 4.58 8.89
N VAL A 346 -7.05 3.51 9.23
CA VAL A 346 -7.34 2.14 8.77
C VAL A 346 -8.74 1.70 9.19
N ILE A 347 -9.08 1.86 10.48
CA ILE A 347 -10.41 1.52 10.99
C ILE A 347 -11.49 2.32 10.23
N ALA A 348 -11.33 3.63 10.08
CA ALA A 348 -12.31 4.48 9.42
C ALA A 348 -12.53 4.09 7.95
N ILE A 349 -11.46 3.89 7.19
CA ILE A 349 -11.54 3.58 5.75
C ILE A 349 -12.08 2.18 5.51
N ASN A 350 -11.64 1.18 6.29
CA ASN A 350 -12.16 -0.17 6.16
C ASN A 350 -13.64 -0.23 6.58
N SER A 351 -14.02 0.49 7.63
CA SER A 351 -15.43 0.61 8.07
C SER A 351 -16.31 1.25 7.00
N TYR A 352 -15.81 2.29 6.33
CA TYR A 352 -16.50 2.92 5.21
C TYR A 352 -16.62 1.97 4.01
N SER A 353 -15.54 1.26 3.67
CA SER A 353 -15.55 0.25 2.59
C SER A 353 -16.56 -0.86 2.88
N ILE A 354 -16.57 -1.44 4.09
CA ILE A 354 -17.56 -2.46 4.50
C ILE A 354 -18.99 -1.93 4.39
N TYR A 355 -19.23 -0.71 4.86
CA TYR A 355 -20.55 -0.07 4.75
C TYR A 355 -21.01 0.06 3.29
N GLN A 356 -20.12 0.53 2.40
CA GLN A 356 -20.46 0.66 0.99
C GLN A 356 -20.68 -0.70 0.32
N VAL A 357 -19.90 -1.72 0.66
CA VAL A 357 -20.12 -3.10 0.16
C VAL A 357 -21.47 -3.64 0.61
N ASN A 358 -21.86 -3.44 1.88
CA ASN A 358 -23.17 -3.87 2.36
C ASN A 358 -24.31 -3.13 1.63
N LYS A 359 -24.15 -1.82 1.39
CA LYS A 359 -25.09 -1.04 0.58
C LYS A 359 -25.17 -1.52 -0.86
N LEU A 360 -24.05 -1.96 -1.45
CA LEU A 360 -24.04 -2.55 -2.79
C LEU A 360 -24.81 -3.87 -2.81
N VAL A 361 -24.64 -4.74 -1.82
CA VAL A 361 -25.43 -5.98 -1.69
C VAL A 361 -26.93 -5.67 -1.64
N ASP A 362 -27.32 -4.70 -0.82
CA ASP A 362 -28.72 -4.26 -0.72
C ASP A 362 -29.23 -3.72 -2.07
N PHE A 363 -28.43 -2.87 -2.73
CA PHE A 363 -28.77 -2.30 -4.03
C PHE A 363 -28.96 -3.38 -5.11
N TRP A 364 -28.07 -4.36 -5.17
CA TRP A 364 -28.17 -5.47 -6.11
C TRP A 364 -29.43 -6.30 -5.87
N ASN A 365 -29.72 -6.61 -4.60
CA ASN A 365 -30.91 -7.38 -4.22
C ASN A 365 -32.22 -6.61 -4.43
N GLN A 366 -32.25 -5.29 -4.19
CA GLN A 366 -33.46 -4.46 -4.37
C GLN A 366 -33.82 -4.28 -5.84
N ASN A 367 -32.82 -4.22 -6.72
CA ASN A 367 -33.01 -4.00 -8.16
C ASN A 367 -32.96 -5.31 -8.97
N ASN A 368 -32.87 -6.47 -8.32
CA ASN A 368 -32.74 -7.79 -8.96
C ASN A 368 -31.67 -7.82 -10.07
N LEU A 369 -30.52 -7.18 -9.84
CA LEU A 369 -29.50 -6.99 -10.88
C LEU A 369 -28.94 -8.29 -11.46
N VAL A 370 -28.98 -9.38 -10.67
CA VAL A 370 -28.60 -10.73 -11.09
C VAL A 370 -29.41 -11.18 -12.31
N ASP A 371 -30.72 -10.90 -12.34
CA ASP A 371 -31.60 -11.34 -13.43
C ASP A 371 -31.25 -10.65 -14.75
N TYR A 372 -30.80 -9.40 -14.71
CA TYR A 372 -30.40 -8.64 -15.90
C TYR A 372 -29.08 -9.12 -16.53
N ILE A 373 -28.24 -9.86 -15.80
CA ILE A 373 -26.91 -10.26 -16.27
C ILE A 373 -26.76 -11.78 -16.47
N LYS A 374 -27.75 -12.57 -16.05
CA LYS A 374 -27.66 -14.03 -16.03
C LYS A 374 -27.34 -14.63 -17.40
N ASP A 375 -27.89 -14.05 -18.46
CA ASP A 375 -27.67 -14.49 -19.85
C ASP A 375 -26.37 -13.93 -20.47
N HIS A 376 -25.58 -13.20 -19.69
CA HIS A 376 -24.36 -12.52 -20.14
C HIS A 376 -23.12 -12.93 -19.34
N ILE A 377 -23.25 -13.80 -18.34
CA ILE A 377 -22.14 -14.28 -17.51
C ILE A 377 -21.03 -14.90 -18.37
N ASP A 378 -21.43 -15.77 -19.31
CA ASP A 378 -20.48 -16.50 -20.16
C ASP A 378 -19.69 -15.60 -21.12
N LYS A 379 -20.12 -14.35 -21.30
CA LYS A 379 -19.43 -13.34 -22.12
C LYS A 379 -18.32 -12.61 -21.36
N LEU A 380 -18.24 -12.79 -20.04
CA LEU A 380 -17.24 -12.18 -19.16
C LEU A 380 -16.53 -13.25 -18.31
N PRO A 381 -15.91 -14.29 -18.93
CA PRO A 381 -15.32 -15.43 -18.21
C PRO A 381 -14.09 -15.04 -17.36
N PHE A 382 -13.54 -13.84 -17.56
CA PHE A 382 -12.46 -13.30 -16.75
C PHE A 382 -12.96 -12.64 -15.45
N LEU A 383 -14.26 -12.37 -15.34
CA LEU A 383 -14.88 -11.92 -14.09
C LEU A 383 -15.33 -13.13 -13.27
N ASN A 384 -15.11 -13.08 -11.97
CA ASN A 384 -15.60 -14.13 -11.09
C ASN A 384 -17.14 -14.09 -11.00
N SER A 385 -17.82 -15.24 -11.09
CA SER A 385 -19.29 -15.38 -11.06
C SER A 385 -19.85 -15.98 -9.77
N LEU A 386 -19.06 -16.09 -8.70
CA LEU A 386 -19.42 -16.78 -7.44
C LEU A 386 -20.74 -16.32 -6.78
N PHE A 387 -21.23 -15.11 -7.03
CA PHE A 387 -22.48 -14.62 -6.42
C PHE A 387 -23.73 -14.75 -7.31
N ILE A 388 -23.60 -15.16 -8.57
CA ILE A 388 -24.66 -14.96 -9.58
C ILE A 388 -25.77 -16.03 -9.49
N ASN A 389 -25.57 -17.11 -8.73
CA ASN A 389 -26.52 -18.22 -8.65
C ASN A 389 -27.54 -18.12 -7.49
N GLU A 390 -27.40 -17.15 -6.59
CA GLU A 390 -28.25 -17.01 -5.40
C GLU A 390 -28.52 -15.53 -5.06
N LYS A 391 -29.48 -15.28 -4.16
CA LYS A 391 -29.67 -13.95 -3.56
C LYS A 391 -28.37 -13.54 -2.87
N LEU A 392 -27.87 -12.34 -3.16
CA LEU A 392 -26.59 -11.87 -2.64
C LEU A 392 -26.62 -11.82 -1.11
N THR A 393 -25.79 -12.64 -0.47
CA THR A 393 -25.50 -12.57 0.96
C THR A 393 -24.39 -11.57 1.24
N TYR A 394 -24.40 -10.94 2.41
CA TYR A 394 -23.33 -10.04 2.82
C TYR A 394 -21.97 -10.77 2.86
N PRO A 395 -20.94 -10.30 2.12
CA PRO A 395 -19.69 -11.01 1.98
C PRO A 395 -18.76 -10.85 3.19
N TRP A 396 -19.13 -10.05 4.20
CA TRP A 396 -18.38 -9.83 5.43
C TRP A 396 -19.35 -9.62 6.60
N LEU A 397 -18.97 -8.81 7.59
CA LEU A 397 -19.79 -8.45 8.73
C LEU A 397 -20.89 -7.47 8.33
N TYR A 398 -22.10 -7.72 8.84
CA TYR A 398 -23.30 -6.93 8.59
C TYR A 398 -24.06 -6.61 9.88
N GLY A 399 -24.87 -5.55 9.85
CA GLY A 399 -25.74 -5.13 10.95
C GLY A 399 -24.98 -4.97 12.27
N ASN A 400 -25.47 -5.62 13.32
CA ASN A 400 -24.89 -5.51 14.67
C ASN A 400 -23.45 -6.04 14.76
N GLN A 401 -23.07 -7.01 13.92
CA GLN A 401 -21.70 -7.55 13.92
C GLN A 401 -20.70 -6.51 13.42
N TYR A 402 -21.06 -5.79 12.34
CA TYR A 402 -20.29 -4.68 11.80
C TYR A 402 -20.13 -3.55 12.83
N VAL A 403 -21.23 -3.11 13.43
CA VAL A 403 -21.21 -2.04 14.44
C VAL A 403 -20.35 -2.45 15.65
N SER A 404 -20.49 -3.70 16.11
CA SER A 404 -19.70 -4.22 17.23
C SER A 404 -18.21 -4.25 16.91
N GLN A 405 -17.82 -4.70 15.71
CA GLN A 405 -16.41 -4.71 15.30
C GLN A 405 -15.79 -3.31 15.34
N ILE A 406 -16.52 -2.29 14.88
CA ILE A 406 -16.05 -0.90 14.89
C ILE A 406 -15.87 -0.42 16.33
N ILE A 407 -16.90 -0.57 17.16
CA ILE A 407 -16.86 -0.12 18.56
C ILE A 407 -15.71 -0.79 19.30
N ILE A 408 -15.56 -2.11 19.15
CA ILE A 408 -14.46 -2.87 19.77
C ILE A 408 -13.11 -2.38 19.25
N SER A 409 -12.95 -2.18 17.94
CA SER A 409 -11.67 -1.74 17.35
C SER A 409 -11.28 -0.34 17.81
N VAL A 410 -12.22 0.62 17.81
CA VAL A 410 -11.99 1.99 18.26
C VAL A 410 -11.71 2.01 19.76
N PHE A 411 -12.54 1.35 20.57
CA PHE A 411 -12.39 1.31 22.01
C PHE A 411 -11.08 0.65 22.43
N ALA A 412 -10.73 -0.49 21.83
CA ALA A 412 -9.46 -1.16 22.07
C ALA A 412 -8.29 -0.24 21.72
N THR A 413 -8.34 0.44 20.56
CA THR A 413 -7.30 1.41 20.16
C THR A 413 -7.16 2.52 21.19
N LEU A 414 -8.27 3.14 21.61
CA LEU A 414 -8.25 4.22 22.61
C LEU A 414 -7.67 3.73 23.94
N VAL A 415 -8.20 2.63 24.50
CA VAL A 415 -7.75 2.10 25.80
C VAL A 415 -6.25 1.75 25.76
N ILE A 416 -5.81 1.03 24.74
CA ILE A 416 -4.39 0.65 24.58
C ILE A 416 -3.50 1.89 24.51
N HIS A 417 -3.85 2.87 23.69
CA HIS A 417 -3.04 4.08 23.54
C HIS A 417 -3.07 4.95 24.79
N THR A 418 -4.19 5.05 25.50
CA THR A 418 -4.26 5.77 26.79
C THR A 418 -3.38 5.11 27.85
N VAL A 419 -3.43 3.77 27.98
CA VAL A 419 -2.58 3.03 28.92
C VAL A 419 -1.10 3.20 28.58
N LEU A 420 -0.72 3.08 27.30
CA LEU A 420 0.66 3.26 26.85
C LEU A 420 1.14 4.69 27.02
N ALA A 421 0.28 5.69 26.76
CA ALA A 421 0.59 7.09 26.98
C ALA A 421 0.83 7.39 28.46
N SER A 422 0.01 6.85 29.37
CA SER A 422 0.23 6.97 30.83
C SER A 422 1.59 6.41 31.23
N LYS A 423 1.93 5.19 30.76
CA LYS A 423 3.25 4.59 31.02
C LYS A 423 4.39 5.44 30.45
N MET A 424 4.19 6.05 29.28
CA MET A 424 5.19 6.91 28.66
C MET A 424 5.41 8.19 29.51
N ILE A 425 4.33 8.83 29.97
CA ILE A 425 4.39 10.01 30.85
C ILE A 425 5.14 9.69 32.15
N ASP A 426 4.92 8.52 32.75
CA ASP A 426 5.59 8.11 33.99
C ASP A 426 7.11 7.96 33.79
N ILE A 427 7.56 7.44 32.64
CA ILE A 427 8.98 7.38 32.30
C ILE A 427 9.54 8.81 32.14
N VAL A 428 8.82 9.68 31.42
CA VAL A 428 9.25 11.07 31.22
C VAL A 428 9.40 11.83 32.54
N LYS A 429 8.46 11.66 33.47
CA LYS A 429 8.52 12.28 34.80
C LYS A 429 9.71 11.77 35.62
N LYS A 430 9.98 10.45 35.59
CA LYS A 430 11.14 9.86 36.28
C LYS A 430 12.48 10.40 35.74
N GLU A 431 12.62 10.49 34.42
CA GLU A 431 13.81 11.07 33.78
C GLU A 431 14.04 12.52 34.20
N ASN A 432 12.99 13.35 34.18
CA ASN A 432 13.10 14.77 34.56
C ASN A 432 13.44 14.95 36.04
N ASN A 433 12.86 14.14 36.94
CA ASN A 433 13.16 14.22 38.37
C ASN A 433 14.61 13.80 38.69
N ASN A 434 15.17 12.83 37.97
CA ASN A 434 16.56 12.44 38.12
C ASN A 434 17.52 13.55 37.68
N ILE A 435 17.23 14.25 36.58
CA ILE A 435 18.03 15.41 36.11
C ILE A 435 18.01 16.54 37.14
N VAL A 436 16.86 16.84 37.75
CA VAL A 436 16.73 17.87 38.80
C VAL A 436 17.52 17.50 40.05
N ASN A 437 17.53 16.22 40.46
CA ASN A 437 18.29 15.77 41.63
C ASN A 437 19.80 15.80 41.40
N ILE A 438 20.29 15.49 40.21
CA ILE A 438 21.71 15.59 39.85
C ILE A 438 22.16 17.06 39.83
N SER A 439 21.31 17.98 39.35
CA SER A 439 21.62 19.43 39.35
C SER A 439 21.67 20.07 40.73
N LYS A 440 21.05 19.44 41.74
CA LYS A 440 21.02 19.94 43.13
C LYS A 440 22.18 19.44 43.99
N ASN A 441 22.82 18.34 43.58
CA ASN A 441 24.01 17.79 44.21
C ASN A 441 25.14 17.67 43.17
N PRO A 442 25.71 18.79 42.68
CA PRO A 442 26.97 18.71 41.93
C PRO A 442 28.05 18.18 42.88
N ILE A 443 28.75 17.13 42.45
CA ILE A 443 29.93 16.58 43.14
C ILE A 443 31.03 17.64 43.20
#